data_AF-A0A1X2ERN2-F1
#
_entry.id   AF-A0A1X2ERN2-F1
#
_cell.length_a   1.000
_cell.length_b   1.000
_cell.length_c   1.000
_cell.angle_alpha   90.00
_cell.angle_beta   90.00
_cell.angle_gamma   90.00
#
_symmetry.space_group_name_H-M   'P 1'
#
loop_
_entity.id
_entity.type
_entity.pdbx_description
1 polymer ?
#
loop_
_entity_poly.entity_id
_entity_poly.type
_entity_poly.pdbx_seq_one_letter_code
_entity_poly.pdbx_strand_id
1 'polypeptide(L)'
;MSPPARADEALPCAPDQVAISAGQPEAGVGHRAVPLTLSLIDGAAACTLTGYPKVDSGAGGPLIHAKPTLRGYLGGLPSGTDTPPTVTLTATQQAQAIVEGMAIDGGGNPCPSYTDLLVTLPGTTGAITVPTDIDVCQLQVHPVTDAS
;
A
#
# COMPACT_ATOMS: atom_id res chain seq x y z
N MET A 1 22.39 -10.37 -39.03
CA MET A 1 22.23 -9.40 -37.92
C MET A 1 20.95 -9.74 -37.20
N SER A 2 21.02 -10.33 -36.02
CA SER A 2 19.83 -10.53 -35.17
C SER A 2 19.43 -9.19 -34.53
N PRO A 3 18.12 -8.91 -34.37
CA PRO A 3 17.67 -7.72 -33.65
C PRO A 3 18.12 -7.81 -32.17
N PRO A 4 18.35 -6.68 -31.49
CA PRO A 4 18.60 -6.69 -30.05
C PRO A 4 17.36 -7.27 -29.35
N ALA A 5 17.58 -8.21 -28.43
CA ALA A 5 16.53 -8.68 -27.55
C ALA A 5 15.98 -7.46 -26.80
N ARG A 6 14.67 -7.21 -26.92
CA ARG A 6 13.97 -6.27 -26.05
C ARG A 6 14.22 -6.78 -24.63
N ALA A 7 14.82 -5.96 -23.77
CA ALA A 7 14.88 -6.29 -22.34
C ALA A 7 13.45 -6.64 -21.92
N ASP A 8 13.26 -7.84 -21.40
CA ASP A 8 11.95 -8.35 -21.02
C ASP A 8 11.44 -7.45 -19.88
N GLU A 9 10.52 -6.55 -20.21
CA GLU A 9 9.95 -5.62 -19.24
C GLU A 9 9.04 -6.46 -18.34
N ALA A 10 9.39 -6.55 -17.06
CA ALA A 10 8.70 -7.42 -16.12
C ALA A 10 7.18 -7.12 -16.11
N LEU A 11 6.38 -8.17 -16.28
CA LEU A 11 4.92 -8.08 -16.36
C LEU A 11 4.34 -7.49 -15.06
N PRO A 12 3.17 -6.83 -15.11
CA PRO A 12 2.47 -6.41 -13.90
C PRO A 12 2.20 -7.60 -12.96
N CYS A 13 2.35 -7.38 -11.66
CA CYS A 13 2.16 -8.44 -10.67
C CYS A 13 0.71 -8.92 -10.63
N ALA A 14 0.53 -10.24 -10.61
CA ALA A 14 -0.75 -10.88 -10.29
C ALA A 14 -0.94 -11.02 -8.77
N PRO A 15 -2.21 -11.08 -8.28
CA PRO A 15 -2.50 -11.21 -6.85
C PRO A 15 -1.85 -12.41 -6.16
N ASP A 16 -1.70 -13.54 -6.87
CA ASP A 16 -1.12 -14.77 -6.36
C ASP A 16 0.42 -14.80 -6.38
N GLN A 17 1.06 -13.74 -6.88
CA GLN A 17 2.52 -13.62 -6.90
C GLN A 17 3.08 -12.80 -5.74
N VAL A 18 2.23 -12.05 -5.02
CA VAL A 18 2.67 -11.04 -4.05
C VAL A 18 2.07 -11.32 -2.68
N ALA A 19 2.93 -11.43 -1.67
CA ALA A 19 2.55 -11.36 -0.27
C ALA A 19 2.52 -9.90 0.20
N ILE A 20 1.52 -9.57 1.02
CA ILE A 20 1.39 -8.26 1.68
C ILE A 20 1.45 -8.47 3.18
N SER A 21 2.31 -7.70 3.86
CA SER A 21 2.39 -7.68 5.32
C SER A 21 2.34 -6.25 5.84
N ALA A 22 1.76 -6.05 7.03
CA ALA A 22 1.82 -4.78 7.73
C ALA A 22 3.10 -4.67 8.55
N GLY A 23 3.72 -3.49 8.52
CA GLY A 23 4.74 -3.05 9.47
C GLY A 23 4.14 -2.63 10.81
N GLN A 24 4.99 -2.06 11.68
CA GLN A 24 4.52 -1.49 12.93
C GLN A 24 3.69 -0.23 12.68
N PRO A 25 2.52 -0.06 13.33
CA PRO A 25 1.76 1.17 13.22
C PRO A 25 2.54 2.39 13.71
N GLU A 26 2.39 3.50 12.99
CA GLU A 26 3.05 4.77 13.25
C GLU A 26 2.02 5.83 13.66
N ALA A 27 2.47 6.85 14.40
CA ALA A 27 1.60 7.92 14.85
C ALA A 27 2.33 9.27 14.95
N GLY A 28 1.64 10.36 14.62
CA GLY A 28 2.17 11.72 14.77
C GLY A 28 1.08 12.77 14.63
N VAL A 29 0.97 13.70 15.57
CA VAL A 29 0.00 14.84 15.55
C VAL A 29 -1.43 14.38 15.22
N GLY A 30 -1.86 13.26 15.81
CA GLY A 30 -3.20 12.69 15.57
C GLY A 30 -3.32 11.81 14.32
N HIS A 31 -2.35 11.85 13.41
CA HIS A 31 -2.26 10.89 12.31
C HIS A 31 -1.90 9.49 12.84
N ARG A 32 -2.36 8.49 12.09
CA ARG A 32 -2.00 7.09 12.20
C ARG A 32 -1.57 6.61 10.84
N ALA A 33 -0.55 5.77 10.78
CA ALA A 33 -0.19 5.09 9.56
C ALA A 33 0.13 3.62 9.79
N VAL A 34 -0.11 2.82 8.76
CA VAL A 34 0.34 1.44 8.65
C VAL A 34 1.20 1.35 7.40
N PRO A 35 2.52 1.12 7.55
CA PRO A 35 3.36 0.72 6.44
C PRO A 35 2.94 -0.66 5.94
N LEU A 36 2.76 -0.82 4.64
CA LEU A 36 2.53 -2.10 3.97
C LEU A 36 3.78 -2.47 3.20
N THR A 37 4.26 -3.69 3.38
CA THR A 37 5.35 -4.28 2.59
C THR A 37 4.75 -5.24 1.57
N LEU A 38 5.17 -5.10 0.31
CA LEU A 38 4.77 -5.95 -0.80
C LEU A 38 6.00 -6.70 -1.31
N SER A 39 5.94 -8.03 -1.30
CA SER A 39 7.08 -8.89 -1.65
C SER A 39 6.62 -10.06 -2.52
N LEU A 40 7.52 -10.59 -3.36
CA LEU A 40 7.21 -11.82 -4.08
C LEU A 40 7.04 -12.98 -3.11
N ILE A 41 6.07 -13.85 -3.38
CA ILE A 41 6.04 -15.17 -2.76
C ILE A 41 7.22 -16.02 -3.28
N ASP A 42 7.62 -17.02 -2.49
CA ASP A 42 8.70 -17.92 -2.88
C ASP A 42 8.44 -18.59 -4.23
N GLY A 43 9.41 -18.45 -5.15
CA GLY A 43 9.35 -19.04 -6.49
C GLY A 43 8.51 -18.26 -7.51
N ALA A 44 7.91 -17.12 -7.14
CA ALA A 44 7.27 -16.23 -8.12
C ALA A 44 8.31 -15.56 -9.03
N ALA A 45 7.94 -15.32 -10.28
CA ALA A 45 8.75 -14.55 -11.22
C ALA A 45 8.72 -13.05 -10.87
N ALA A 46 9.76 -12.32 -11.26
CA ALA A 46 9.79 -10.87 -11.12
C ALA A 46 8.61 -10.21 -11.84
N CYS A 47 8.05 -9.16 -11.23
CA CYS A 47 6.88 -8.47 -11.73
C CYS A 47 6.89 -6.99 -11.29
N THR A 48 6.03 -6.16 -11.87
CA THR A 48 5.97 -4.72 -11.61
C THR A 48 4.68 -4.30 -10.90
N LEU A 49 4.82 -3.30 -10.02
CA LEU A 49 3.73 -2.60 -9.36
C LEU A 49 3.81 -1.11 -9.67
N THR A 50 2.68 -0.50 -10.02
CA THR A 50 2.60 0.94 -10.30
C THR A 50 1.28 1.49 -9.76
N GLY A 51 1.32 2.68 -9.16
CA GLY A 51 0.12 3.37 -8.69
C GLY A 51 -0.21 3.06 -7.23
N TYR A 52 -1.49 2.85 -6.91
CA TYR A 52 -1.99 2.75 -5.55
C TYR A 52 -2.62 1.38 -5.32
N PRO A 53 -2.37 0.71 -4.17
CA PRO A 53 -3.24 -0.38 -3.77
C PRO A 53 -4.63 0.19 -3.44
N LYS A 54 -5.68 -0.60 -3.64
CA LYS A 54 -6.98 -0.29 -3.04
C LYS A 54 -6.97 -0.82 -1.63
N VAL A 55 -7.40 -0.01 -0.67
CA VAL A 55 -7.43 -0.39 0.74
C VAL A 55 -8.80 -0.07 1.30
N ASP A 56 -9.41 -1.07 1.91
CA ASP A 56 -10.61 -0.91 2.71
C ASP A 56 -10.30 -1.29 4.17
N SER A 57 -11.00 -0.68 5.12
CA SER A 57 -10.92 -1.09 6.51
C SER A 57 -11.55 -2.47 6.72
N GLY A 58 -10.97 -3.25 7.62
CA GLY A 58 -11.49 -4.55 8.05
C GLY A 58 -12.51 -4.47 9.18
N ALA A 59 -12.44 -5.43 10.10
CA ALA A 59 -13.31 -5.46 11.28
C ALA A 59 -12.96 -4.35 12.27
N GLY A 60 -13.97 -3.78 12.93
CA GLY A 60 -13.79 -2.78 14.00
C GLY A 60 -14.81 -1.63 13.98
N GLY A 61 -15.29 -1.26 12.79
CA GLY A 61 -16.23 -0.15 12.62
C GLY A 61 -16.92 -0.17 11.26
N PRO A 62 -17.55 0.95 10.85
CA PRO A 62 -18.07 1.11 9.49
C PRO A 62 -16.99 0.89 8.44
N LEU A 63 -17.36 0.40 7.27
CA LEU A 63 -16.44 0.23 6.15
C LEU A 63 -15.92 1.60 5.69
N ILE A 64 -14.59 1.75 5.66
CA ILE A 64 -13.89 2.92 5.16
C ILE A 64 -13.14 2.52 3.89
N HIS A 65 -13.36 3.29 2.83
CA HIS A 65 -12.59 3.18 1.58
C HIS A 65 -11.45 4.20 1.60
N ALA A 66 -10.21 3.73 1.46
CA ALA A 66 -9.06 4.61 1.41
C ALA A 66 -9.06 5.47 0.15
N LYS A 67 -8.81 6.77 0.29
CA LYS A 67 -8.66 7.70 -0.82
C LYS A 67 -7.22 7.68 -1.34
N PRO A 68 -6.97 7.38 -2.63
CA PRO A 68 -5.66 7.55 -3.24
C PRO A 68 -5.17 9.00 -3.08
N THR A 69 -4.03 9.18 -2.43
CA THR A 69 -3.47 10.49 -2.12
C THR A 69 -1.97 10.48 -2.39
N LEU A 70 -1.47 11.40 -3.20
CA LEU A 70 -0.04 11.44 -3.56
C LEU A 70 0.87 11.60 -2.33
N ARG A 71 0.43 12.39 -1.35
CA ARG A 71 1.19 12.83 -0.17
C ARG A 71 0.28 13.00 1.04
N GLY A 72 0.76 12.57 2.20
CA GLY A 72 0.14 12.70 3.51
C GLY A 72 1.14 13.25 4.54
N TYR A 73 0.78 13.18 5.82
CA TYR A 73 1.64 13.62 6.90
C TYR A 73 2.76 12.61 7.19
N LEU A 74 2.44 11.32 7.13
CA LEU A 74 3.33 10.20 7.43
C LEU A 74 3.83 9.49 6.16
N GLY A 75 3.16 9.66 5.01
CA GLY A 75 3.55 8.94 3.80
C GLY A 75 3.36 9.67 2.48
N GLY A 76 3.69 8.97 1.41
CA GLY A 76 3.55 9.43 0.04
C GLY A 76 4.85 9.82 -0.65
N LEU A 77 4.69 10.38 -1.84
CA LEU A 77 5.81 10.73 -2.72
C LEU A 77 6.56 11.96 -2.20
N PRO A 78 7.88 12.06 -2.46
CA PRO A 78 8.62 13.27 -2.15
C PRO A 78 8.04 14.50 -2.88
N SER A 79 8.27 15.68 -2.31
CA SER A 79 7.86 16.95 -2.93
C SER A 79 8.46 17.10 -4.33
N GLY A 80 7.63 17.50 -5.29
CA GLY A 80 8.03 17.67 -6.70
C GLY A 80 7.90 16.40 -7.56
N THR A 81 7.49 15.26 -6.98
CA THR A 81 7.17 14.04 -7.73
C THR A 81 5.67 13.79 -7.75
N ASP A 82 5.02 13.95 -8.89
CA ASP A 82 3.55 13.81 -9.02
C ASP A 82 3.12 12.52 -9.71
N THR A 83 4.08 11.74 -10.21
CA THR A 83 3.84 10.48 -10.89
C THR A 83 4.26 9.33 -9.98
N PRO A 84 3.35 8.41 -9.62
CA PRO A 84 3.71 7.15 -8.96
C PRO A 84 4.81 6.42 -9.75
N PRO A 85 5.88 5.94 -9.08
CA PRO A 85 6.89 5.15 -9.76
C PRO A 85 6.35 3.77 -10.14
N THR A 86 7.05 3.11 -11.06
CA THR A 86 6.92 1.67 -11.28
C THR A 86 8.02 0.97 -10.49
N VAL A 87 7.63 0.07 -9.60
CA VAL A 87 8.54 -0.72 -8.77
C VAL A 87 8.59 -2.14 -9.28
N THR A 88 9.80 -2.67 -9.48
CA THR A 88 10.00 -4.08 -9.85
C THR A 88 10.23 -4.90 -8.60
N LEU A 89 9.32 -5.83 -8.32
CA LEU A 89 9.51 -6.85 -7.28
C LEU A 89 10.42 -7.95 -7.80
N THR A 90 11.40 -8.32 -6.98
CA THR A 90 12.31 -9.46 -7.23
C THR A 90 12.48 -10.26 -5.94
N ALA A 91 13.23 -11.35 -5.98
CA ALA A 91 13.56 -12.13 -4.78
C ALA A 91 14.28 -11.31 -3.69
N THR A 92 14.91 -10.18 -4.05
CA THR A 92 15.65 -9.31 -3.11
C THR A 92 15.13 -7.89 -3.07
N GLN A 93 14.15 -7.53 -3.90
CA GLN A 93 13.59 -6.18 -3.98
C GLN A 93 12.11 -6.23 -3.62
N GLN A 94 11.74 -5.43 -2.63
CA GLN A 94 10.38 -5.28 -2.15
C GLN A 94 9.87 -3.87 -2.46
N ALA A 95 8.54 -3.72 -2.43
CA ALA A 95 7.89 -2.44 -2.50
C ALA A 95 7.21 -2.11 -1.18
N GLN A 96 6.86 -0.85 -1.00
CA GLN A 96 6.10 -0.38 0.14
C GLN A 96 4.95 0.54 -0.30
N ALA A 97 3.90 0.59 0.50
CA ALA A 97 2.85 1.60 0.42
C ALA A 97 2.45 1.99 1.84
N ILE A 98 1.98 3.22 2.05
CA ILE A 98 1.55 3.68 3.37
C ILE A 98 0.04 3.91 3.35
N VAL A 99 -0.65 3.35 4.33
CA VAL A 99 -2.06 3.64 4.63
C VAL A 99 -2.09 4.62 5.78
N GLU A 100 -2.73 5.77 5.61
CA GLU A 100 -2.72 6.86 6.59
C GLU A 100 -4.16 7.28 6.93
N GLY A 101 -4.39 7.74 8.17
CA GLY A 101 -5.64 8.36 8.55
C GLY A 101 -5.52 9.18 9.83
N MET A 102 -6.66 9.64 10.35
CA MET A 102 -6.74 10.42 11.58
C MET A 102 -7.40 9.62 12.69
N ALA A 103 -6.77 9.58 13.87
CA ALA A 103 -7.31 8.90 15.07
C ALA A 103 -8.39 9.71 15.81
N ILE A 104 -8.62 10.95 15.41
CA ILE A 104 -9.61 11.85 16.00
C ILE A 104 -10.48 12.42 14.87
N ASP A 105 -11.79 12.50 15.08
CA ASP A 105 -12.74 13.09 14.13
C ASP A 105 -12.75 14.63 14.15
N GLY A 106 -13.55 15.25 13.27
CA GLY A 106 -13.69 16.71 13.22
C GLY A 106 -14.33 17.34 14.46
N GLY A 107 -14.94 16.54 15.34
CA GLY A 107 -15.51 16.96 16.61
C GLY A 107 -14.58 16.75 17.80
N GLY A 108 -13.39 16.16 17.60
CA GLY A 108 -12.44 15.86 18.68
C GLY A 108 -12.64 14.50 19.34
N ASN A 109 -13.52 13.64 18.82
CA ASN A 109 -13.78 12.31 19.39
C ASN A 109 -12.80 11.27 18.84
N PRO A 110 -12.45 10.24 19.65
CA PRO A 110 -11.65 9.12 19.15
C PRO A 110 -12.37 8.35 18.05
N CYS A 111 -11.59 7.95 17.05
CA CYS A 111 -12.06 7.11 15.96
C CYS A 111 -12.15 5.63 16.35
N PRO A 112 -12.95 4.82 15.62
CA PRO A 112 -12.97 3.37 15.79
C PRO A 112 -11.60 2.74 15.55
N SER A 113 -11.33 1.66 16.28
CA SER A 113 -10.16 0.79 16.10
C SER A 113 -10.50 -0.34 15.15
N TYR A 114 -9.66 -0.56 14.14
CA TYR A 114 -9.77 -1.67 13.20
C TYR A 114 -8.64 -2.67 13.42
N THR A 115 -8.90 -3.96 13.19
CA THR A 115 -7.95 -5.07 13.43
C THR A 115 -7.34 -5.66 12.17
N ASP A 116 -7.80 -5.22 11.00
CA ASP A 116 -7.30 -5.65 9.71
C ASP A 116 -7.60 -4.61 8.62
N LEU A 117 -6.86 -4.74 7.51
CA LEU A 117 -7.10 -4.04 6.27
C LEU A 117 -7.37 -5.05 5.15
N LEU A 118 -8.23 -4.70 4.22
CA LEU A 118 -8.46 -5.44 2.98
C LEU A 118 -7.70 -4.73 1.85
N VAL A 119 -6.61 -5.35 1.37
CA VAL A 119 -5.69 -4.74 0.42
C VAL A 119 -5.76 -5.44 -0.93
N THR A 120 -6.05 -4.70 -1.99
CA THR A 120 -5.99 -5.18 -3.39
C THR A 120 -4.80 -4.55 -4.09
N LEU A 121 -3.98 -5.35 -4.78
CA LEU A 121 -2.82 -4.83 -5.52
C LEU A 121 -3.24 -3.83 -6.60
N PRO A 122 -2.39 -2.84 -6.93
CA PRO A 122 -2.65 -1.91 -8.03
C PRO A 122 -3.01 -2.64 -9.32
N GLY A 123 -4.10 -2.21 -9.98
CA GLY A 123 -4.53 -2.76 -11.27
C GLY A 123 -5.16 -4.16 -11.23
N THR A 124 -5.31 -4.76 -10.05
CA THR A 124 -5.88 -6.10 -9.90
C THR A 124 -7.25 -6.09 -9.22
N THR A 125 -7.82 -7.28 -9.04
CA THR A 125 -9.03 -7.54 -8.26
C THR A 125 -8.75 -8.64 -7.24
N GLY A 126 -9.45 -8.61 -6.10
CA GLY A 126 -9.29 -9.59 -5.03
C GLY A 126 -8.49 -8.99 -3.89
N ALA A 127 -9.15 -8.84 -2.75
CA ALA A 127 -8.52 -8.29 -1.56
C ALA A 127 -7.83 -9.40 -0.76
N ILE A 128 -6.66 -9.07 -0.21
CA ILE A 128 -5.92 -9.84 0.77
C ILE A 128 -6.18 -9.20 2.12
N THR A 129 -6.58 -10.00 3.11
CA THR A 129 -6.72 -9.54 4.49
C THR A 129 -5.33 -9.43 5.13
N VAL A 130 -4.98 -8.23 5.58
CA VAL A 130 -3.72 -7.90 6.24
C VAL A 130 -4.01 -7.56 7.70
N PRO A 131 -3.67 -8.44 8.66
CA PRO A 131 -3.85 -8.16 10.08
C PRO A 131 -3.01 -6.95 10.52
N THR A 132 -3.65 -5.95 11.11
CA THR A 132 -2.99 -4.75 11.63
C THR A 132 -3.97 -3.91 12.44
N ASP A 133 -3.49 -3.27 13.51
CA ASP A 133 -4.32 -2.36 14.30
C ASP A 133 -4.20 -0.92 13.79
N ILE A 134 -5.33 -0.25 13.57
CA ILE A 134 -5.35 1.17 13.20
C ILE A 134 -6.62 1.87 13.70
N ASP A 135 -6.45 3.02 14.36
CA ASP A 135 -7.56 3.86 14.83
C ASP A 135 -7.83 5.00 13.84
N VAL A 136 -8.93 4.93 13.08
CA VAL A 136 -9.20 5.89 11.99
C VAL A 136 -10.67 6.14 11.72
N CYS A 137 -11.02 7.38 11.38
CA CYS A 137 -12.36 7.71 10.89
C CYS A 137 -12.43 7.79 9.36
N GLN A 138 -11.26 7.87 8.73
CA GLN A 138 -11.08 8.01 7.29
C GLN A 138 -9.69 7.53 6.93
N LEU A 139 -9.56 6.94 5.74
CA LEU A 139 -8.33 6.38 5.22
C LEU A 139 -7.87 7.10 3.96
N GLN A 140 -6.56 7.21 3.85
CA GLN A 140 -5.81 7.56 2.67
C GLN A 140 -4.87 6.40 2.37
N VAL A 141 -4.54 6.24 1.10
CA VAL A 141 -3.50 5.31 0.66
C VAL A 141 -2.55 6.04 -0.26
N HIS A 142 -1.27 5.82 -0.04
CA HIS A 142 -0.19 6.42 -0.82
C HIS A 142 0.28 5.49 -1.94
N PRO A 143 0.95 6.03 -2.97
CA PRO A 143 1.48 5.21 -4.05
C PRO A 143 2.45 4.16 -3.55
N VAL A 144 2.55 3.07 -4.30
CA VAL A 144 3.63 2.10 -4.16
C VAL A 144 4.96 2.77 -4.50
N THR A 145 5.96 2.57 -3.65
CA THR A 145 7.35 3.03 -3.82
C THR A 145 8.31 1.89 -3.50
N ASP A 146 9.59 2.04 -3.83
CA ASP A 146 10.62 1.08 -3.39
C ASP A 146 10.66 1.03 -1.85
N ALA A 147 10.75 -0.16 -1.28
CA ALA A 147 11.06 -0.32 0.13
C ALA A 147 12.53 0.09 0.35
N SER A 148 12.77 1.02 1.27
CA SER A 148 14.11 1.53 1.59
C SER A 148 14.81 0.70 2.66
#